data_AF-A0A1G5WRF7-F1
#
_entry.id   AF-A0A1G5WRF7-F1
#
_cell.length_a   1.000
_cell.length_b   1.000
_cell.length_c   1.000
_cell.angle_alpha   90.00
_cell.angle_beta   90.00
_cell.angle_gamma   90.00
#
_symmetry.space_group_name_H-M   'P 1'
#
loop_
_entity.id
_entity.type
_entity.pdbx_description
1 polymer ?
#
loop_
_entity_poly.entity_id
_entity_poly.type
_entity_poly.pdbx_seq_one_letter_code
_entity_poly.pdbx_strand_id
1 'polypeptide(L)'
;MAEEKMEAVPVIITGPDGQEREYVEEKVIPFAGEKFAVLVALPDYADQVEDGLDIILTKMVTNENGEVEYIPPTDKEFEAVAEIYEKM
;
A
#
# COMPACT_ATOMS: atom_id res chain seq x y z
N MET A 1 -14.72 -22.24 -11.14
CA MET A 1 -13.56 -22.43 -10.25
C MET A 1 -13.42 -21.12 -9.52
N ALA A 2 -13.91 -21.05 -8.28
CA ALA A 2 -13.78 -19.85 -7.46
C ALA A 2 -12.36 -19.91 -6.90
N GLU A 3 -11.46 -19.12 -7.45
CA GLU A 3 -10.21 -18.81 -6.77
C GLU A 3 -10.60 -18.15 -5.45
N GLU A 4 -10.46 -18.90 -4.36
CA GLU A 4 -10.30 -18.35 -3.01
C GLU A 4 -8.96 -17.63 -2.96
N LYS A 5 -8.83 -16.52 -3.73
CA LYS A 5 -7.84 -15.50 -3.42
C LYS A 5 -8.24 -15.01 -2.05
N MET A 6 -7.35 -15.16 -1.07
CA MET A 6 -7.41 -14.50 0.22
C MET A 6 -8.10 -13.14 0.06
N GLU A 7 -9.11 -12.84 0.89
CA GLU A 7 -9.85 -11.57 0.92
C GLU A 7 -8.92 -10.39 1.29
N ALA A 8 -7.84 -10.20 0.56
CA ALA A 8 -7.09 -8.96 0.50
C ALA A 8 -8.01 -7.98 -0.22
N VAL A 9 -8.75 -7.21 0.58
CA VAL A 9 -9.65 -6.18 0.08
C VAL A 9 -8.80 -5.17 -0.69
N PRO A 10 -9.02 -4.99 -2.01
CA PRO A 10 -8.28 -4.00 -2.77
C PRO A 10 -8.62 -2.62 -2.21
N VAL A 11 -7.59 -1.84 -1.94
CA VAL A 11 -7.69 -0.45 -1.48
C VAL A 11 -7.50 0.47 -2.66
N ILE A 12 -8.40 1.45 -2.79
CA ILE A 12 -8.31 2.47 -3.82
C ILE A 12 -7.44 3.60 -3.27
N ILE A 13 -6.30 3.83 -3.92
CA ILE A 13 -5.42 4.96 -3.59
C ILE A 13 -5.49 5.95 -4.74
N THR A 14 -5.80 7.20 -4.41
CA THR A 14 -5.72 8.32 -5.34
C THR A 14 -4.28 8.79 -5.39
N GLY A 15 -3.60 8.54 -6.51
CA GLY A 15 -2.25 9.01 -6.72
C GLY A 15 -2.16 10.54 -6.84
N PRO A 16 -0.95 11.11 -6.83
CA PRO A 16 -0.74 12.56 -6.96
C PRO A 16 -1.24 13.14 -8.30
N ASP A 17 -1.41 12.29 -9.32
CA ASP A 17 -2.00 12.66 -10.61
C ASP A 17 -3.54 12.75 -10.58
N GLY A 18 -4.16 12.41 -9.44
CA GLY A 18 -5.62 12.35 -9.29
C GLY A 18 -6.25 11.08 -9.85
N GLN A 19 -5.45 10.13 -10.35
CA GLN A 19 -5.92 8.83 -10.81
C GLN A 19 -6.07 7.87 -9.63
N GLU A 20 -7.25 7.24 -9.56
CA GLU A 20 -7.55 6.16 -8.62
C GLU A 20 -7.00 4.85 -9.16
N ARG A 21 -6.23 4.14 -8.33
CA ARG A 21 -5.67 2.83 -8.66
C ARG A 21 -5.98 1.84 -7.55
N GLU A 22 -6.24 0.61 -7.95
CA GLU A 22 -6.50 -0.49 -7.02
C GLU A 22 -5.19 -1.16 -6.63
N TYR A 23 -4.90 -1.13 -5.34
CA TYR A 23 -3.75 -1.81 -4.76
C TYR A 23 -4.20 -2.88 -3.78
N VAL A 24 -3.36 -3.89 -3.58
CA VAL A 24 -3.54 -4.89 -2.52
C VAL A 24 -2.48 -4.72 -1.46
N GLU A 25 -2.88 -4.89 -0.19
CA GLU A 25 -1.92 -4.95 0.92
C GLU A 25 -1.07 -6.21 0.77
N GLU A 26 0.19 -6.03 0.41
CA GLU A 26 1.16 -7.12 0.36
C GLU A 26 1.71 -7.40 1.75
N LYS A 27 2.09 -6.34 2.49
CA LYS A 27 2.80 -6.49 3.76
C LYS A 27 2.57 -5.32 4.70
N VAL A 28 2.45 -5.59 6.00
CA VAL A 28 2.38 -4.55 7.03
C VAL A 28 3.67 -4.53 7.85
N ILE A 29 4.32 -3.37 7.89
CA ILE A 29 5.58 -3.12 8.60
C ILE A 29 5.30 -2.19 9.78
N PRO A 30 5.47 -2.65 11.03
CA PRO A 30 5.37 -1.78 12.19
C PRO A 30 6.65 -0.95 12.34
N PHE A 31 6.53 0.38 12.41
CA PHE A 31 7.65 1.29 12.60
C PHE A 31 7.27 2.45 13.54
N ALA A 32 8.14 2.76 14.50
CA ALA A 32 7.98 3.85 15.46
C ALA A 32 6.65 3.86 16.27
N GLY A 33 5.98 2.71 16.42
CA GLY A 33 4.67 2.61 17.09
C GLY A 33 3.48 2.80 16.14
N GLU A 34 3.75 2.97 14.85
CA GLU A 34 2.79 3.12 13.77
C GLU A 34 2.89 1.93 12.82
N LYS A 35 1.90 1.76 11.94
CA LYS A 35 1.86 0.67 10.97
C LYS A 35 1.94 1.23 9.57
N PHE A 36 2.73 0.60 8.72
CA PHE A 36 2.89 0.96 7.33
C PHE A 36 2.48 -0.23 6.48
N ALA A 37 1.71 0.01 5.43
CA ALA A 37 1.29 -1.02 4.49
C ALA A 37 2.03 -0.82 3.17
N VAL A 38 2.70 -1.88 2.72
CA VAL A 38 3.22 -2.01 1.37
C VAL A 38 2.05 -2.44 0.50
N LEU A 39 1.69 -1.57 -0.44
CA LEU A 39 0.59 -1.76 -1.36
C LEU A 39 1.15 -2.03 -2.76
N VAL A 40 0.69 -3.10 -3.40
CA VAL A 40 1.12 -3.50 -4.74
C VAL A 40 -0.06 -3.38 -5.70
N ALA A 41 0.13 -2.72 -6.83
CA ALA A 41 -0.90 -2.59 -7.84
C ALA A 41 -1.25 -3.97 -8.39
N LEU A 42 -2.53 -4.20 -8.65
CA LEU A 42 -2.97 -5.45 -9.24
C LEU A 42 -2.44 -5.59 -10.68
N PRO A 43 -2.12 -6.81 -11.16
CA PRO A 43 -1.65 -7.04 -12.52
C PRO A 43 -2.64 -6.56 -13.59
N ASP A 44 -3.93 -6.50 -13.27
CA ASP A 44 -4.98 -5.95 -14.15
C ASP A 44 -4.79 -4.44 -14.41
N TYR A 45 -4.25 -3.70 -13.44
CA TYR A 45 -3.82 -2.31 -13.60
C TYR A 45 -2.36 -2.22 -14.08
N ALA A 46 -1.53 -3.21 -13.78
CA ALA A 46 -0.14 -3.24 -14.19
C ALA A 46 0.04 -3.27 -15.72
N ASP A 47 -0.92 -3.84 -16.44
CA ASP A 47 -0.94 -3.80 -17.91
C ASP A 47 -1.11 -2.37 -18.46
N GLN A 48 -1.62 -1.44 -17.65
CA GLN A 48 -1.80 -0.02 -17.99
C GLN A 48 -0.63 0.88 -17.59
N VAL A 49 0.33 0.36 -16.81
CA VAL A 49 1.57 1.07 -16.45
C VAL A 49 2.74 0.47 -17.20
N GLU A 50 3.34 1.25 -18.10
CA GLU A 50 4.48 0.84 -18.95
C GLU A 50 5.69 0.31 -18.14
N ASP A 51 5.78 0.66 -16.85
CA ASP A 51 6.90 0.32 -15.95
C ASP A 51 6.63 -0.87 -15.01
N GLY A 52 5.51 -1.60 -15.15
CA GLY A 52 5.21 -2.81 -14.37
C GLY A 52 4.38 -2.58 -13.11
N LEU A 53 4.41 -3.52 -12.15
CA LEU A 53 3.61 -3.44 -10.91
C LEU A 53 4.03 -2.21 -10.08
N ASP A 54 3.13 -1.24 -9.94
CA ASP A 54 3.34 -0.05 -9.12
C ASP A 54 3.28 -0.44 -7.63
N ILE A 55 4.39 -0.30 -6.91
CA ILE A 55 4.47 -0.61 -5.47
C ILE A 55 4.62 0.71 -4.72
N ILE A 56 3.70 0.95 -3.79
CA ILE A 56 3.71 2.15 -2.96
C ILE A 56 3.71 1.79 -1.48
N LEU A 57 4.37 2.60 -0.67
CA LEU A 57 4.31 2.49 0.77
C LEU A 57 3.33 3.53 1.32
N THR A 58 2.40 3.08 2.15
CA THR A 58 1.44 3.95 2.82
C THR A 58 1.51 3.76 4.32
N LYS A 59 1.13 4.79 5.08
CA LYS A 59 1.01 4.75 6.53
C LYS A 59 -0.44 4.48 6.90
N MET A 60 -0.66 3.46 7.72
CA MET A 60 -1.96 3.12 8.29
C MET A 60 -2.21 3.98 9.52
N VAL A 61 -3.16 4.90 9.43
CA VAL A 61 -3.60 5.75 10.54
C VAL A 61 -5.03 5.38 10.89
N THR A 62 -5.27 5.05 12.16
CA THR A 62 -6.63 4.86 12.64
C THR A 62 -7.22 6.23 12.98
N ASN A 63 -8.33 6.58 12.35
CA ASN A 63 -9.02 7.84 12.61
C ASN A 63 -9.91 7.76 13.86
N GLU A 64 -10.55 8.87 14.23
CA GLU A 64 -11.44 8.97 15.39
C GLU A 64 -12.66 8.04 15.31
N ASN A 65 -13.00 7.58 14.10
CA ASN A 65 -14.10 6.65 13.82
C ASN A 65 -13.68 5.18 13.99
N GLY A 66 -12.39 4.91 14.24
CA GLY A 66 -11.83 3.55 14.31
C GLY A 66 -11.54 2.94 12.94
N GLU A 67 -11.64 3.71 11.87
CA GLU A 67 -11.36 3.27 10.50
C GLU A 67 -9.88 3.48 10.17
N VAL A 68 -9.29 2.56 9.40
CA VAL A 68 -7.91 2.68 8.96
C VAL A 68 -7.86 3.47 7.66
N GLU A 69 -7.18 4.61 7.71
CA GLU A 69 -6.88 5.44 6.56
C GLU A 69 -5.43 5.23 6.12
N TYR A 70 -5.21 5.14 4.82
CA TYR A 70 -3.88 5.01 4.22
C TYR A 70 -3.43 6.40 3.76
N ILE A 71 -2.46 6.97 4.45
CA ILE A 71 -1.91 8.28 4.12
C ILE A 71 -0.48 8.13 3.57
N PRO A 72 -0.01 9.05 2.72
CA PRO A 72 1.39 9.05 2.31
C PRO A 72 2.30 9.21 3.55
N PRO A 73 3.29 8.32 3.74
CA PRO A 73 4.29 8.47 4.81
C PRO A 73 5.17 9.69 4.53
N THR A 74 5.82 10.22 5.57
CA THR A 74 6.87 11.22 5.36
C THR A 74 8.11 10.56 4.73
N ASP A 75 8.94 11.32 4.02
CA ASP A 75 10.16 10.79 3.37
C ASP A 75 11.03 9.99 4.36
N LYS A 76 11.18 10.49 5.59
CA LYS A 76 11.95 9.83 6.64
C LYS A 76 11.35 8.49 7.08
N GLU A 77 10.02 8.42 7.19
CA GLU A 77 9.33 7.16 7.50
C GLU A 77 9.44 6.19 6.33
N PHE A 78 9.27 6.70 5.10
CA PHE A 78 9.42 5.92 3.89
C PHE A 78 10.80 5.27 3.80
N GLU A 79 11.87 6.05 3.93
CA GLU A 79 13.25 5.54 3.88
C GLU A 79 13.51 4.48 4.97
N ALA A 80 13.04 4.73 6.19
CA ALA A 80 13.24 3.80 7.30
C ALA A 80 12.48 2.48 7.11
N VAL A 81 11.24 2.55 6.64
CA VAL A 81 10.39 1.39 6.41
C VAL A 81 10.83 0.62 5.16
N ALA A 82 11.23 1.32 4.10
CA ALA A 82 11.83 0.74 2.90
C ALA A 82 13.11 -0.02 3.27
N GLU A 83 13.99 0.55 4.08
CA GLU A 83 15.20 -0.14 4.53
C GLU A 83 14.86 -1.42 5.33
N ILE A 84 13.82 -1.38 6.18
CA ILE A 84 13.33 -2.56 6.90
C ILE A 84 12.80 -3.62 5.92
N TYR A 85 12.03 -3.21 4.92
CA TYR A 85 11.48 -4.11 3.91
C TYR A 85 12.58 -4.77 3.07
N GLU A 86 13.58 -4.01 2.63
CA GLU A 86 14.73 -4.51 1.85
C GLU A 86 15.61 -5.47 2.66
N LYS A 87 15.67 -5.31 3.99
CA LYS A 87 16.46 -6.17 4.88
C LYS A 87 15.71 -7.44 5.33
N MET A 88 14.43 -7.59 4.98
CA MET A 88 13.56 -8.68 5.45
C MET A 88 13.59 -9.89 4.51
#